data_AF-A0A352UN06-F1
#
_entry.id   AF-A0A352UN06-F1
#
_cell.length_a   1.000
_cell.length_b   1.000
_cell.length_c   1.000
_cell.angle_alpha   90.00
_cell.angle_beta   90.00
_cell.angle_gamma   90.00
#
_symmetry.space_group_name_H-M   'P 1'
#
loop_
_entity.id
_entity.type
_entity.pdbx_description
1 polymer ?
#
loop_
_entity_poly.entity_id
_entity_poly.type
_entity_poly.pdbx_seq_one_letter_code
_entity_poly.pdbx_strand_id
1 'polypeptide(L)'
;IVFFPQTLLESLMAECPAVAMNYIRFLSDRIRFLNDRIQGLISPSACQALAAFLMDCCTGGKTAIVLAGSIASLADRLNIGRSSLYRAFGQLERRGLIAREG
;
A
#
# COMPACT_ATOMS: atom_id res chain seq x y z
N ILE A 1 -10.43 23.46 19.26
CA ILE A 1 -9.04 22.96 19.00
C ILE A 1 -8.24 23.30 20.24
N VAL A 2 -7.56 22.33 20.86
CA VAL A 2 -6.67 22.57 21.99
C VAL A 2 -5.23 22.58 21.46
N PHE A 3 -4.46 23.60 21.82
CA PHE A 3 -3.07 23.74 21.42
C PHE A 3 -2.17 23.55 22.63
N PHE A 4 -1.15 22.71 22.46
CA PHE A 4 -0.08 22.56 23.44
C PHE A 4 1.20 23.17 22.87
N PRO A 5 1.83 24.12 23.57
CA PRO A 5 3.11 24.67 23.17
C PRO A 5 4.17 23.57 23.05
N GLN A 6 5.08 23.72 22.09
CA GLN A 6 6.18 22.77 21.89
C GLN A 6 7.03 22.61 23.16
N THR A 7 7.30 23.72 23.86
CA THR A 7 8.08 23.74 25.11
C THR A 7 7.47 22.87 26.20
N LEU A 8 6.15 22.85 26.33
CA LEU A 8 5.45 21.97 27.27
C LEU A 8 5.64 20.49 26.90
N LEU A 9 5.57 20.17 25.60
CA LEU A 9 5.79 18.80 25.13
C LEU A 9 7.23 18.35 25.39
N GLU A 10 8.21 19.22 25.19
CA GLU A 10 9.63 18.97 25.49
C GLU A 10 9.85 18.68 26.97
N SER A 11 9.25 19.47 27.88
CA SER A 11 9.31 19.20 29.33
C SER A 11 8.67 17.86 29.68
N LEU A 12 7.49 17.55 29.12
CA LEU A 12 6.80 16.27 29.35
C LEU A 12 7.60 15.07 28.84
N MET A 13 8.34 15.23 27.73
CA MET A 13 9.23 14.18 27.22
C MET A 13 10.45 13.96 28.12
N ALA A 14 11.01 15.04 28.67
CA ALA A 14 12.14 14.95 29.60
C ALA A 14 11.74 14.30 30.93
N GLU A 15 10.54 14.60 31.42
CA GLU A 15 10.01 14.07 32.68
C GLU A 15 9.44 12.65 32.53
N CYS A 16 8.90 12.31 31.37
CA CYS A 16 8.26 11.02 31.11
C CYS A 16 8.71 10.41 29.77
N PRO A 17 9.69 9.49 29.78
CA PRO A 17 10.22 8.85 28.58
C PRO A 17 9.15 8.13 27.73
N ALA A 18 8.06 7.67 28.34
CA ALA A 18 6.94 7.05 27.64
C ALA A 18 6.27 8.03 26.65
N VAL A 19 6.20 9.32 26.99
CA VAL A 19 5.66 10.36 26.10
C VAL A 19 6.54 10.50 24.86
N ALA A 20 7.86 10.51 25.03
CA ALA A 20 8.80 10.57 23.91
C ALA A 20 8.64 9.36 22.97
N MET A 21 8.57 8.15 23.52
CA MET A 21 8.38 6.93 22.73
C MET A 21 7.05 6.92 21.97
N ASN A 22 5.97 7.38 22.60
CA ASN A 22 4.66 7.48 21.95
C ASN A 22 4.66 8.55 20.85
N TYR A 23 5.36 9.66 21.06
CA TYR A 23 5.48 10.70 20.04
C TYR A 23 6.31 10.25 18.83
N ILE A 24 7.41 9.51 19.04
CA ILE A 24 8.18 8.88 17.95
C ILE A 24 7.30 7.92 17.16
N ARG A 25 6.51 7.07 17.83
CA ARG A 25 5.57 6.16 17.16
C ARG A 25 4.55 6.94 16.33
N PHE A 26 3.92 7.95 16.93
CA PHE A 26 2.96 8.81 16.25
C PHE A 26 3.56 9.47 15.00
N LEU A 27 4.72 10.11 15.11
CA LEU A 27 5.38 10.74 13.96
C LEU A 27 5.76 9.72 12.88
N SER A 28 6.24 8.54 13.27
CA SER A 28 6.58 7.46 12.34
C SER A 28 5.34 6.97 11.57
N ASP A 29 4.21 6.82 12.24
CA ASP A 29 2.95 6.44 11.61
C ASP A 29 2.45 7.54 10.66
N ARG A 30 2.62 8.81 11.03
CA ARG A 30 2.27 9.95 10.17
C ARG A 30 3.14 10.00 8.91
N ILE A 31 4.44 9.73 9.02
CA ILE A 31 5.35 9.63 7.87
C ILE A 31 4.92 8.48 6.96
N ARG A 32 4.63 7.29 7.51
CA ARG A 32 4.17 6.14 6.74
C ARG A 32 2.87 6.45 5.98
N PHE A 33 1.90 7.05 6.66
CA PHE A 33 0.64 7.48 6.06
C PHE A 33 0.83 8.46 4.90
N LEU A 34 1.73 9.45 5.06
CA LEU A 34 2.03 10.41 4.00
C LEU A 34 2.75 9.75 2.83
N ASN A 35 3.69 8.84 3.09
CA ASN A 35 4.36 8.06 2.06
C ASN A 35 3.36 7.22 1.27
N ASP A 36 2.42 6.54 1.93
CA ASP A 36 1.36 5.77 1.26
C ASP A 36 0.50 6.66 0.35
N ARG A 37 0.21 7.89 0.78
CA ARG A 37 -0.56 8.87 0.00
C ARG A 37 0.23 9.39 -1.21
N ILE A 38 1.51 9.69 -1.04
CA ILE A 38 2.41 10.11 -2.13
C ILE A 38 2.56 8.97 -3.15
N GLN A 39 2.76 7.74 -2.69
CA GLN A 39 2.79 6.55 -3.54
C GLN A 39 1.47 6.38 -4.30
N GLY A 40 0.33 6.61 -3.65
CA GLY A 40 -0.98 6.61 -4.33
C GLY A 40 -1.17 7.73 -5.37
N LEU A 41 -0.37 8.79 -5.34
CA LEU A 41 -0.42 9.91 -6.29
C LEU A 41 0.55 9.76 -7.47
N ILE A 42 1.70 9.10 -7.25
CA ILE A 42 2.80 9.01 -8.22
C ILE A 42 2.88 7.63 -8.87
N SER A 43 2.49 6.58 -8.15
CA SER A 43 2.51 5.20 -8.66
C SER A 43 1.24 4.93 -9.47
N PRO A 44 1.31 4.12 -10.55
CA PRO A 44 0.12 3.52 -11.12
C PRO A 44 -0.71 2.91 -9.99
N SER A 45 -2.02 3.16 -9.98
CA SER A 45 -2.91 2.53 -8.99
C SER A 45 -2.66 1.02 -8.99
N ALA A 46 -2.81 0.35 -7.84
CA ALA A 46 -2.61 -1.11 -7.76
C ALA A 46 -3.38 -1.89 -8.86
N CYS A 47 -4.53 -1.36 -9.29
CA CYS A 47 -5.30 -1.85 -10.42
C CYS A 47 -4.60 -1.67 -11.78
N GLN A 48 -4.00 -0.51 -12.04
CA GLN A 48 -3.20 -0.25 -13.25
C GLN A 48 -1.90 -1.08 -13.27
N ALA A 49 -1.19 -1.19 -12.14
CA ALA A 49 0.01 -2.00 -12.03
C ALA A 49 -0.30 -3.49 -12.32
N LEU A 50 -1.39 -4.00 -11.73
CA LEU A 50 -1.88 -5.35 -12.01
C LEU A 50 -2.32 -5.50 -13.47
N ALA A 51 -3.09 -4.56 -14.03
CA ALA A 51 -3.55 -4.62 -15.41
C ALA A 51 -2.37 -4.64 -16.41
N ALA A 52 -1.37 -3.79 -16.21
CA ALA A 52 -0.16 -3.76 -17.03
C ALA A 52 0.58 -5.10 -16.99
N PHE A 53 0.79 -5.64 -15.78
CA PHE A 53 1.41 -6.96 -15.61
C PHE A 53 0.64 -8.08 -16.34
N LEU A 54 -0.69 -8.10 -16.24
CA LEU A 54 -1.51 -9.10 -16.90
C LEU A 54 -1.45 -8.95 -18.44
N MET A 55 -1.47 -7.73 -18.96
CA MET A 55 -1.34 -7.47 -20.40
C MET A 55 0.02 -7.96 -20.94
N ASP A 56 1.12 -7.73 -20.22
CA ASP A 56 2.44 -8.24 -20.59
C ASP A 56 2.50 -9.77 -20.57
N CYS A 57 1.77 -10.41 -19.66
CA CYS A 57 1.69 -11.88 -19.59
C CYS A 57 0.84 -12.49 -20.72
N CYS A 58 -0.14 -11.75 -21.24
CA CYS A 58 -1.06 -12.20 -22.30
C CYS A 58 -0.52 -11.96 -23.73
N THR A 59 0.80 -11.98 -23.92
CA THR A 59 1.41 -11.84 -25.24
C THR A 59 1.04 -13.01 -26.16
N GLY A 60 0.72 -12.71 -27.42
CA GLY A 60 0.40 -13.72 -28.44
C GLY A 60 -1.05 -14.25 -28.43
N GLY A 61 -2.01 -13.48 -27.88
CA GLY A 61 -3.44 -13.83 -27.94
C GLY A 61 -3.89 -14.87 -26.91
N LYS A 62 -3.07 -15.12 -25.87
CA LYS A 62 -3.45 -15.99 -24.76
C LYS A 62 -4.52 -15.31 -23.92
N THR A 63 -5.60 -16.04 -23.64
CA THR A 63 -6.73 -15.59 -22.81
C THR A 63 -6.62 -16.04 -21.35
N ALA A 64 -5.69 -16.94 -21.05
CA ALA A 64 -5.44 -17.46 -19.72
C ALA A 64 -3.94 -17.44 -19.41
N ILE A 65 -3.61 -17.09 -18.16
CA ILE A 65 -2.25 -17.12 -17.64
C ILE A 65 -2.24 -17.86 -16.31
N VAL A 66 -1.15 -18.58 -16.05
CA VAL A 66 -0.88 -19.18 -14.74
C VAL A 66 0.12 -18.30 -14.02
N LEU A 67 -0.27 -17.76 -12.87
CA LEU A 67 0.63 -16.97 -12.03
C LEU A 67 1.66 -17.92 -11.39
N ALA A 68 2.92 -17.82 -11.81
CA ALA A 68 4.01 -18.53 -11.15
C ALA A 68 4.32 -17.86 -9.80
N GLY A 69 4.08 -18.57 -8.70
CA GLY A 69 4.36 -18.11 -7.35
C GLY A 69 3.12 -17.70 -6.54
N SER A 70 3.36 -17.18 -5.35
CA SER A 70 2.30 -16.76 -4.43
C SER A 70 1.79 -15.35 -4.75
N ILE A 71 0.57 -15.03 -4.31
CA ILE A 71 0.04 -13.66 -4.33
C ILE A 71 0.96 -12.69 -3.56
N ALA A 72 1.64 -13.16 -2.51
CA ALA A 72 2.60 -12.36 -1.78
C ALA A 72 3.82 -11.97 -2.64
N SER A 73 4.41 -12.93 -3.37
CA SER A 73 5.51 -12.64 -4.29
C SER A 73 5.10 -11.73 -5.44
N LEU A 74 3.84 -11.80 -5.90
CA LEU A 74 3.32 -10.86 -6.90
C LEU A 74 3.18 -9.44 -6.32
N ALA A 75 2.72 -9.31 -5.08
CA ALA A 75 2.61 -8.02 -4.39
C ALA A 75 3.98 -7.34 -4.29
N ASP A 76 5.01 -8.11 -3.90
CA ASP A 76 6.39 -7.62 -3.83
C ASP A 76 6.91 -7.22 -5.21
N ARG A 77 6.67 -8.04 -6.24
CA ARG A 77 7.11 -7.77 -7.63
C ARG A 77 6.45 -6.52 -8.22
N LEU A 78 5.18 -6.27 -7.89
CA LEU A 78 4.43 -5.09 -8.32
C LEU A 78 4.66 -3.88 -7.41
N ASN A 79 5.48 -4.01 -6.36
CA ASN A 79 5.75 -2.99 -5.35
C ASN A 79 4.46 -2.39 -4.75
N ILE A 80 3.48 -3.25 -4.42
CA ILE A 80 2.20 -2.85 -3.80
C ILE A 80 1.91 -3.72 -2.58
N GLY A 81 1.17 -3.16 -1.61
CA GLY A 81 0.72 -3.93 -0.45
C GLY A 81 -0.25 -5.05 -0.84
N ARG A 82 -0.18 -6.19 -0.13
CA ARG A 82 -1.06 -7.36 -0.35
C ARG A 82 -2.54 -7.01 -0.36
N SER A 83 -3.02 -6.23 0.61
CA SER A 83 -4.43 -5.79 0.67
C SER A 83 -4.82 -4.93 -0.53
N SER A 84 -3.89 -4.15 -1.07
CA SER A 84 -4.11 -3.36 -2.30
C SER A 84 -4.15 -4.25 -3.54
N LEU A 85 -3.31 -5.28 -3.62
CA LEU A 85 -3.35 -6.28 -4.69
C LEU A 85 -4.69 -7.06 -4.69
N TYR A 86 -5.19 -7.50 -3.54
CA TYR A 86 -6.50 -8.16 -3.45
C TYR A 86 -7.65 -7.25 -3.90
N ARG A 87 -7.63 -5.97 -3.49
CA ARG A 87 -8.62 -4.98 -3.94
C ARG A 87 -8.54 -4.72 -5.44
N ALA A 88 -7.33 -4.71 -6.01
CA ALA A 88 -7.12 -4.55 -7.44
C ALA A 88 -7.72 -5.72 -8.23
N PHE A 89 -7.45 -6.96 -7.81
CA PHE A 89 -8.09 -8.15 -8.40
C PHE A 89 -9.62 -8.05 -8.36
N GLY A 90 -10.20 -7.78 -7.18
CA GLY A 90 -11.66 -7.64 -7.04
C GLY A 90 -12.25 -6.45 -7.82
N GLN A 91 -11.46 -5.44 -8.18
CA GLN A 91 -11.92 -4.35 -9.05
C GLN A 91 -11.94 -4.77 -10.52
N LEU A 92 -10.92 -5.51 -10.98
CA LEU A 92 -10.87 -6.04 -12.35
C LEU A 92 -11.96 -7.11 -12.57
N GLU A 93 -12.20 -7.99 -11.60
CA GLU A 93 -13.26 -9.01 -11.65
C GLU A 93 -14.66 -8.38 -11.69
N ARG A 94 -14.94 -7.38 -10.82
CA ARG A 94 -16.23 -6.66 -10.82
C ARG A 94 -16.50 -5.92 -12.13
N ARG A 95 -15.45 -5.58 -12.88
CA ARG A 95 -15.55 -4.96 -14.21
C ARG A 95 -15.63 -5.99 -15.34
N GLY A 96 -15.56 -7.29 -15.04
CA GLY A 96 -15.56 -8.37 -16.04
C GLY A 96 -14.31 -8.42 -16.90
N LEU A 97 -13.21 -7.80 -16.46
CA LEU A 97 -11.97 -7.71 -17.23
C LEU A 97 -11.08 -8.95 -17.07
N ILE A 98 -11.21 -9.65 -15.95
CA ILE A 98 -10.48 -10.88 -15.63
C ILE A 98 -11.42 -11.84 -14.89
N ALA A 99 -11.07 -13.12 -14.91
CA ALA A 99 -11.58 -14.14 -14.00
C ALA A 99 -10.39 -14.86 -13.37
N ARG A 100 -10.51 -15.24 -12.09
CA ARG A 100 -9.51 -16.07 -11.41
C ARG A 100 -10.11 -17.42 -11.07
N GLU A 101 -9.31 -18.44 -11.28
CA GLU A 101 -9.59 -19.81 -10.83
C GLU A 101 -8.48 -20.18 -9.83
N GLY A 102 -8.83 -20.34 -8.55
CA GLY A 102 -7.89 -20.63 -7.46
C GLY A 102 -8.03 -19.75 -6.23
#